data_AF-A0A9D9I5Z8-F1
#
_entry.id   AF-A0A9D9I5Z8-F1
#
_cell.length_a   1.000
_cell.length_b   1.000
_cell.length_c   1.000
_cell.angle_alpha   90.00
_cell.angle_beta   90.00
_cell.angle_gamma   90.00
#
_symmetry.space_group_name_H-M   'P 1'
#
loop_
_entity.id
_entity.type
_entity.pdbx_description
1 polymer ?
#
loop_
_entity_poly.entity_id
_entity_poly.type
_entity_poly.pdbx_seq_one_letter_code
_entity_poly.pdbx_strand_id
1 'polypeptide(L)'
;MTKNDYDVLIKGLIGKTVERPNKTDNGTLSGHAAGEPFEKLIYHILKDKFPHKIFKQYEFLNDIYMRHPQYITVEDRASLFDSPVALFLLNRGDKATREWSHENVFEERQNDTADILWCFDNYFDIIDVKTRNMSKAAMPPNIISAYKLAKACAIMIDNNDFSSVGIHYIEVEWKEENGVLRCNDAHWKNLFMAVPENLYINWAAAMQIQFHVSELDQKFNQGIEKWSREFLRCFVSSAEKRCQKMYDTYVKPFKKYVE
;
A
#
# COMPACT_ATOMS: atom_id res chain seq x y z
N MET A 1 -3.04 8.53 12.04
CA MET A 1 -3.59 9.86 11.71
C MET A 1 -5.11 9.82 11.85
N THR A 2 -5.83 10.94 12.07
CA THR A 2 -7.30 10.87 12.24
C THR A 2 -8.03 10.95 10.89
N LYS A 3 -9.29 10.50 10.83
CA LYS A 3 -10.15 10.71 9.65
C LYS A 3 -10.23 12.19 9.24
N ASN A 4 -10.36 13.09 10.20
CA ASN A 4 -10.44 14.52 9.93
C ASN A 4 -9.15 15.05 9.27
N ASP A 5 -7.99 14.52 9.65
CA ASP A 5 -6.73 14.89 8.99
C ASP A 5 -6.71 14.50 7.52
N TYR A 6 -7.22 13.30 7.19
CA TYR A 6 -7.39 12.86 5.81
C TYR A 6 -8.42 13.71 5.07
N ASP A 7 -9.58 14.00 5.67
CA ASP A 7 -10.62 14.83 5.04
C ASP A 7 -10.08 16.24 4.69
N VAL A 8 -9.26 16.83 5.56
CA VAL A 8 -8.59 18.12 5.30
C VAL A 8 -7.56 17.99 4.18
N LEU A 9 -6.74 16.93 4.20
CA LEU A 9 -5.75 16.68 3.15
C LEU A 9 -6.42 16.56 1.78
N ILE A 10 -7.43 15.69 1.66
CA ILE A 10 -8.14 15.42 0.41
C ILE A 10 -8.76 16.71 -0.16
N LYS A 11 -9.46 17.49 0.67
CA LYS A 11 -10.01 18.79 0.24
C LYS A 11 -8.93 19.78 -0.19
N GLY A 12 -7.76 19.74 0.45
CA GLY A 12 -6.63 20.60 0.13
C GLY A 12 -5.87 20.21 -1.15
N LEU A 13 -6.03 18.98 -1.64
CA LEU A 13 -5.42 18.50 -2.89
C LEU A 13 -6.20 18.98 -4.13
N ILE A 14 -7.52 19.12 -4.03
CA ILE A 14 -8.37 19.51 -5.15
C ILE A 14 -7.92 20.86 -5.72
N GLY A 15 -7.65 20.90 -7.01
CA GLY A 15 -7.17 22.07 -7.73
C GLY A 15 -5.66 22.32 -7.66
N LYS A 16 -4.91 21.57 -6.84
CA LYS A 16 -3.43 21.62 -6.84
C LYS A 16 -2.89 21.10 -8.17
N THR A 17 -1.72 21.62 -8.53
CA THR A 17 -1.02 21.24 -9.76
C THR A 17 0.38 20.75 -9.46
N VAL A 18 0.85 19.81 -10.27
CA VAL A 18 2.24 19.34 -10.28
C VAL A 18 2.80 19.44 -11.70
N GLU A 19 4.12 19.57 -11.82
CA GLU A 19 4.77 19.59 -13.12
C GLU A 19 4.49 18.29 -13.87
N ARG A 20 4.24 18.40 -15.18
CA ARG A 20 4.09 17.24 -16.06
C ARG A 20 5.40 16.46 -16.11
N PRO A 21 5.43 15.17 -15.74
CA PRO A 21 6.63 14.37 -15.92
C PRO A 21 6.96 14.24 -17.42
N ASN A 22 8.24 14.12 -17.76
CA ASN A 22 8.73 14.02 -19.14
C ASN A 22 8.29 15.19 -20.05
N LYS A 23 8.18 16.41 -19.49
CA LYS A 23 7.78 17.63 -20.22
C LYS A 23 8.73 17.98 -21.37
N THR A 24 10.03 17.73 -21.20
CA THR A 24 11.05 18.01 -22.23
C THR A 24 10.88 17.14 -23.47
N ASP A 25 10.52 15.87 -23.28
CA ASP A 25 10.51 14.87 -24.37
C ASP A 25 9.09 14.48 -24.78
N ASN A 26 8.06 15.14 -24.23
CA ASN A 26 6.65 14.78 -24.39
C ASN A 26 6.37 13.28 -24.17
N GLY A 27 7.06 12.68 -23.20
CA GLY A 27 6.94 11.26 -22.88
C GLY A 27 5.52 10.85 -22.45
N THR A 28 5.27 9.54 -22.41
CA THR A 28 3.96 8.98 -22.10
C THR A 28 3.51 9.27 -20.67
N LEU A 29 2.23 9.62 -20.52
CA LEU A 29 1.56 9.75 -19.23
C LEU A 29 0.80 8.47 -18.90
N SER A 30 1.54 7.40 -18.64
CA SER A 30 1.01 6.08 -18.28
C SER A 30 1.85 5.43 -17.19
N GLY A 31 1.19 4.66 -16.32
CA GLY A 31 1.86 3.96 -15.21
C GLY A 31 2.20 4.88 -14.04
N HIS A 32 2.87 4.30 -13.05
CA HIS A 32 3.17 4.94 -11.76
C HIS A 32 3.96 6.27 -11.90
N ALA A 33 4.92 6.34 -12.83
CA ALA A 33 5.74 7.54 -13.05
C ALA A 33 4.95 8.81 -13.43
N ALA A 34 3.76 8.66 -14.03
CA ALA A 34 2.92 9.81 -14.37
C ALA A 34 2.32 10.49 -13.12
N GLY A 35 2.16 9.72 -12.03
CA GLY A 35 1.53 10.16 -10.78
C GLY A 35 2.48 10.47 -9.63
N GLU A 36 3.74 10.01 -9.73
CA GLU A 36 4.78 10.22 -8.70
C GLU A 36 4.88 11.68 -8.19
N PRO A 37 4.72 12.74 -9.02
CA PRO A 37 4.75 14.10 -8.51
C PRO A 37 3.63 14.42 -7.50
N PHE A 38 2.44 13.81 -7.63
CA PHE A 38 1.35 13.98 -6.65
C PHE A 38 1.63 13.25 -5.34
N GLU A 39 2.23 12.05 -5.40
CA GLU A 39 2.67 11.34 -4.21
C GLU A 39 3.71 12.16 -3.43
N LYS A 40 4.70 12.74 -4.13
CA LYS A 40 5.66 13.68 -3.53
C LYS A 40 4.95 14.87 -2.91
N LEU A 41 3.99 15.50 -3.60
CA LEU A 41 3.22 16.60 -3.05
C LEU A 41 2.51 16.21 -1.74
N ILE A 42 1.85 15.05 -1.70
CA ILE A 42 1.17 14.54 -0.51
C ILE A 42 2.18 14.31 0.62
N TYR A 43 3.31 13.67 0.33
CA TYR A 43 4.37 13.46 1.30
C TYR A 43 4.83 14.77 1.94
N HIS A 44 5.10 15.81 1.15
CA HIS A 44 5.54 17.12 1.69
C HIS A 44 4.45 17.78 2.53
N ILE A 45 3.19 17.79 2.08
CA ILE A 45 2.07 18.35 2.86
C ILE A 45 1.96 17.66 4.22
N LEU A 46 2.05 16.32 4.23
CA LEU A 46 1.98 15.54 5.45
C LEU A 46 3.21 15.76 6.34
N LYS A 47 4.41 15.83 5.75
CA LYS A 47 5.68 16.08 6.45
C LYS A 47 5.69 17.46 7.09
N ASP A 48 5.20 18.49 6.42
CA ASP A 48 5.08 19.85 6.99
C ASP A 48 4.12 19.87 8.18
N LYS A 49 3.01 19.13 8.09
CA LYS A 49 2.01 19.04 9.17
C LYS A 49 2.50 18.17 10.34
N PHE A 50 3.28 17.13 10.07
CA PHE A 50 3.73 16.13 11.03
C PHE A 50 5.23 15.77 10.86
N PRO A 51 6.16 16.71 11.10
CA PRO A 51 7.57 16.62 10.67
C PRO A 51 8.33 15.41 11.22
N HIS A 52 7.99 14.97 12.42
CA HIS A 52 8.65 13.85 13.10
C HIS A 52 7.85 12.55 13.09
N LYS A 53 6.73 12.50 12.37
CA LYS A 53 5.84 11.33 12.33
C LYS A 53 5.64 10.78 10.92
N ILE A 54 5.95 11.55 9.88
CA ILE A 54 5.82 11.14 8.47
C ILE A 54 7.16 10.70 7.92
N PHE A 55 7.17 9.55 7.26
CA PHE A 55 8.36 8.96 6.66
C PHE A 55 7.98 8.29 5.35
N LYS A 56 8.92 8.17 4.42
CA LYS A 56 8.92 7.05 3.48
C LYS A 56 9.25 5.77 4.26
N GLN A 57 8.84 4.60 3.79
CA GLN A 57 9.11 3.35 4.51
C GLN A 57 10.63 3.17 4.80
N TYR A 58 11.47 3.44 3.81
CA TYR A 58 12.93 3.33 3.97
C TYR A 58 13.50 4.37 4.95
N GLU A 59 12.97 5.60 4.94
CA GLU A 59 13.37 6.65 5.88
C GLU A 59 13.08 6.23 7.32
N PHE A 60 11.91 5.63 7.58
CA PHE A 60 11.56 5.14 8.90
C PHE A 60 12.54 4.05 9.37
N LEU A 61 12.84 3.08 8.51
CA LEU A 61 13.78 2.01 8.84
C LEU A 61 15.20 2.54 9.09
N ASN A 62 15.65 3.49 8.28
CA ASN A 62 16.95 4.13 8.48
C ASN A 62 16.96 4.91 9.82
N ASP A 63 15.93 5.70 10.09
CA ASP A 63 15.81 6.49 11.32
C ASP A 63 15.82 5.60 12.57
N ILE A 64 15.00 4.55 12.61
CA ILE A 64 14.91 3.67 13.78
C ILE A 64 16.23 2.91 14.02
N TYR A 65 16.93 2.48 12.97
CA TYR A 65 18.23 1.81 13.14
C TYR A 65 19.35 2.80 13.52
N MET A 66 19.34 4.02 12.98
CA MET A 66 20.31 5.06 13.35
C MET A 66 20.17 5.50 14.82
N ARG A 67 18.94 5.55 15.34
CA ARG A 67 18.69 5.86 16.76
C ARG A 67 19.09 4.74 17.72
N HIS A 68 19.31 3.53 17.20
CA HIS A 68 19.59 2.33 17.98
C HIS A 68 20.85 1.60 17.44
N PRO A 69 22.02 2.26 17.42
CA PRO A 69 23.23 1.71 16.80
C PRO A 69 23.73 0.40 17.44
N GLN A 70 23.31 0.10 18.67
CA GLN A 70 23.61 -1.15 19.37
C GLN A 70 22.82 -2.36 18.85
N TYR A 71 21.78 -2.15 18.04
CA TYR A 71 20.95 -3.20 17.46
C TYR A 71 21.50 -3.61 16.08
N ILE A 72 22.32 -4.67 16.07
CA ILE A 72 23.15 -5.03 14.91
C ILE A 72 22.54 -6.23 14.16
N THR A 73 22.06 -7.24 14.87
CA THR A 73 21.53 -8.46 14.26
C THR A 73 20.14 -8.25 13.67
N VAL A 74 19.66 -9.22 12.89
CA VAL A 74 18.30 -9.18 12.34
C VAL A 74 17.29 -9.26 13.47
N GLU A 75 17.57 -10.10 14.46
CA GLU A 75 16.75 -10.32 15.65
C GLU A 75 16.71 -9.07 16.52
N ASP A 76 17.84 -8.40 16.72
CA ASP A 76 17.89 -7.10 17.40
C ASP A 76 16.98 -6.11 16.67
N ARG A 77 17.23 -5.89 15.37
CA ARG A 77 16.48 -4.90 14.58
C ARG A 77 14.99 -5.23 14.50
N ALA A 78 14.63 -6.51 14.47
CA ALA A 78 13.25 -6.96 14.56
C ALA A 78 12.60 -6.59 15.90
N SER A 79 13.34 -6.68 17.01
CA SER A 79 12.84 -6.32 18.35
C SER A 79 12.56 -4.82 18.54
N LEU A 80 13.01 -3.96 17.61
CA LEU A 80 12.64 -2.54 17.59
C LEU A 80 11.16 -2.31 17.21
N PHE A 81 10.50 -3.34 16.69
CA PHE A 81 9.07 -3.32 16.39
C PHE A 81 8.29 -4.02 17.51
N ASP A 82 7.51 -3.25 18.26
CA ASP A 82 6.56 -3.77 19.26
C ASP A 82 5.24 -4.28 18.61
N SER A 83 5.31 -4.66 17.33
CA SER A 83 4.20 -5.21 16.56
C SER A 83 4.72 -6.19 15.50
N PRO A 84 4.43 -7.50 15.65
CA PRO A 84 4.82 -8.51 14.66
C PRO A 84 4.23 -8.24 13.28
N VAL A 85 3.02 -7.67 13.20
CA VAL A 85 2.41 -7.33 11.91
C VAL A 85 3.05 -6.09 11.27
N ALA A 86 3.40 -5.07 12.06
CA ALA A 86 4.14 -3.92 11.53
C ALA A 86 5.52 -4.35 11.01
N LEU A 87 6.24 -5.20 11.76
CA LEU A 87 7.50 -5.79 11.32
C LEU A 87 7.34 -6.55 9.99
N PHE A 88 6.35 -7.42 9.90
CA PHE A 88 6.07 -8.20 8.68
C PHE A 88 5.76 -7.30 7.46
N LEU A 89 5.03 -6.20 7.66
CA LEU A 89 4.67 -5.29 6.58
C LEU A 89 5.81 -4.36 6.18
N LEU A 90 6.66 -3.92 7.11
CA LEU A 90 7.62 -2.85 6.86
C LEU A 90 9.08 -3.32 6.67
N ASN A 91 9.44 -4.54 7.08
CA ASN A 91 10.83 -4.99 6.97
C ASN A 91 11.34 -5.14 5.52
N ARG A 92 12.67 -5.21 5.36
CA ARG A 92 13.37 -5.39 4.06
C ARG A 92 13.90 -6.81 3.84
N GLY A 93 13.46 -7.76 4.66
CA GLY A 93 14.02 -9.11 4.73
C GLY A 93 15.43 -9.18 5.33
N ASP A 94 15.83 -10.38 5.71
CA ASP A 94 17.01 -10.61 6.56
C ASP A 94 18.32 -10.17 5.90
N LYS A 95 18.49 -10.43 4.60
CA LYS A 95 19.74 -10.09 3.89
C LYS A 95 19.97 -8.58 3.91
N ALA A 96 19.00 -7.81 3.44
CA ALA A 96 19.11 -6.35 3.41
C ALA A 96 19.21 -5.78 4.83
N THR A 97 18.52 -6.38 5.79
CA THR A 97 18.61 -5.99 7.21
C THR A 97 19.99 -6.24 7.79
N ARG A 98 20.68 -7.34 7.45
CA ARG A 98 22.08 -7.58 7.88
C ARG A 98 23.07 -6.62 7.22
N GLU A 99 22.84 -6.30 5.96
CA GLU A 99 23.74 -5.47 5.16
C GLU A 99 23.62 -3.97 5.46
N TRP A 100 22.56 -3.55 6.16
CA TRP A 100 22.36 -2.15 6.50
C TRP A 100 23.44 -1.64 7.47
N SER A 101 24.02 -0.47 7.13
CA SER A 101 24.96 0.30 7.97
C SER A 101 24.80 1.81 7.71
N HIS A 102 25.56 2.65 8.43
CA HIS A 102 25.57 4.10 8.19
C HIS A 102 26.05 4.48 6.77
N GLU A 103 26.89 3.64 6.17
CA GLU A 103 27.42 3.80 4.81
C GLU A 103 26.57 3.06 3.76
N ASN A 104 25.67 2.18 4.18
CA ASN A 104 24.81 1.36 3.33
C ASN A 104 23.36 1.41 3.82
N VAL A 105 22.75 2.59 3.76
CA VAL A 105 21.38 2.84 4.19
C VAL A 105 20.37 2.28 3.18
N PHE A 106 19.12 2.09 3.61
CA PHE A 106 18.06 1.73 2.68
C PHE A 106 17.69 2.92 1.79
N GLU A 107 17.31 2.60 0.56
CA GLU A 107 16.76 3.52 -0.43
C GLU A 107 15.36 3.05 -0.83
N GLU A 108 14.57 3.93 -1.45
CA GLU A 108 13.23 3.62 -1.95
C GLU A 108 13.24 2.38 -2.87
N ARG A 109 12.30 1.46 -2.68
CA ARG A 109 12.08 0.35 -3.63
C ARG A 109 10.62 0.24 -4.01
N GLN A 110 10.38 -0.12 -5.27
CA GLN A 110 9.04 -0.36 -5.81
C GLN A 110 8.23 -1.45 -5.08
N ASN A 111 8.90 -2.32 -4.31
CA ASN A 111 8.26 -3.40 -3.57
C ASN A 111 8.09 -3.10 -2.07
N ASP A 112 8.34 -1.86 -1.65
CA ASP A 112 7.93 -1.39 -0.33
C ASP A 112 6.41 -1.45 -0.19
N THR A 113 5.94 -1.60 1.04
CA THR A 113 4.50 -1.73 1.32
C THR A 113 3.83 -0.37 1.41
N ALA A 114 4.55 0.63 1.92
CA ALA A 114 4.04 1.95 2.19
C ALA A 114 4.77 2.97 1.32
N ASP A 115 4.02 3.74 0.54
CA ASP A 115 4.55 4.96 -0.09
C ASP A 115 4.86 5.99 0.99
N ILE A 116 3.99 6.10 1.99
CA ILE A 116 4.11 7.01 3.12
C ILE A 116 3.72 6.24 4.39
N LEU A 117 4.48 6.44 5.46
CA LEU A 117 4.22 5.90 6.79
C LEU A 117 4.01 7.06 7.75
N TRP A 118 2.86 7.08 8.43
CA TRP A 118 2.69 7.88 9.64
C TRP A 118 2.89 7.00 10.88
N CYS A 119 3.90 7.31 11.68
CA CYS A 119 4.25 6.57 12.89
C CYS A 119 4.08 7.45 14.13
N PHE A 120 3.30 6.98 15.10
CA PHE A 120 3.12 7.67 16.38
C PHE A 120 2.67 6.70 17.47
N ASP A 121 3.31 6.72 18.64
CA ASP A 121 2.97 5.88 19.80
C ASP A 121 2.76 4.40 19.44
N ASN A 122 3.74 3.81 18.73
CA ASN A 122 3.71 2.41 18.22
C ASN A 122 2.55 2.08 17.27
N TYR A 123 1.82 3.08 16.80
CA TYR A 123 0.87 2.96 15.69
C TYR A 123 1.54 3.27 14.35
N PHE A 124 1.34 2.37 13.39
CA PHE A 124 1.89 2.40 12.04
C PHE A 124 0.76 2.53 11.03
N ASP A 125 0.54 3.75 10.57
CA ASP A 125 -0.46 4.09 9.56
C ASP A 125 0.21 4.00 8.17
N ILE A 126 0.00 2.87 7.49
CA ILE A 126 0.52 2.60 6.16
C ILE A 126 -0.37 3.31 5.14
N ILE A 127 0.22 4.24 4.39
CA ILE A 127 -0.49 5.06 3.41
C ILE A 127 0.12 4.77 2.03
N ASP A 128 -0.73 4.37 1.10
CA ASP A 128 -0.38 4.12 -0.29
C ASP A 128 -1.16 5.09 -1.20
N VAL A 129 -0.45 5.72 -2.13
CA VAL A 129 -0.98 6.77 -2.99
C VAL A 129 -1.21 6.18 -4.39
N LYS A 130 -2.48 6.14 -4.79
CA LYS A 130 -2.88 5.83 -6.16
C LYS A 130 -3.15 7.11 -6.92
N THR A 131 -2.88 7.09 -8.22
CA THR A 131 -3.22 8.22 -9.09
C THR A 131 -3.95 7.72 -10.32
N ARG A 132 -4.87 8.53 -10.83
CA ARG A 132 -5.73 8.17 -11.95
C ARG A 132 -5.82 9.32 -12.93
N ASN A 133 -5.38 9.07 -14.16
CA ASN A 133 -5.61 9.99 -15.27
C ASN A 133 -7.08 9.87 -15.72
N MET A 134 -7.88 10.90 -15.47
CA MET A 134 -9.30 10.90 -15.82
C MET A 134 -9.56 10.95 -17.33
N SER A 135 -8.57 11.33 -18.13
CA SER A 135 -8.67 11.39 -19.59
C SER A 135 -8.50 10.01 -20.25
N LYS A 136 -8.23 8.96 -19.47
CA LYS A 136 -8.06 7.58 -19.97
C LYS A 136 -8.95 6.63 -19.19
N ALA A 137 -9.48 5.63 -19.87
CA ALA A 137 -10.10 4.49 -19.20
C ALA A 137 -9.01 3.77 -18.38
N ALA A 138 -9.14 3.80 -17.06
CA ALA A 138 -8.20 3.18 -16.14
C ALA A 138 -8.77 1.87 -15.60
N MET A 139 -8.03 0.79 -15.78
CA MET A 139 -8.28 -0.45 -15.04
C MET A 139 -7.99 -0.20 -13.56
N PRO A 140 -8.71 -0.88 -12.64
CA PRO A 140 -8.38 -0.82 -11.22
C PRO A 140 -6.91 -1.16 -10.97
N PRO A 141 -6.16 -0.31 -10.24
CA PRO A 141 -4.74 -0.54 -9.98
C PRO A 141 -4.52 -1.75 -9.06
N ASN A 142 -3.29 -2.26 -9.06
CA ASN A 142 -2.84 -3.19 -8.02
C ASN A 142 -2.70 -2.44 -6.70
N ILE A 143 -3.28 -3.00 -5.65
CA ILE A 143 -3.34 -2.39 -4.32
C ILE A 143 -2.31 -3.05 -3.41
N ILE A 144 -2.56 -4.30 -3.05
CA ILE A 144 -1.71 -5.12 -2.20
C ILE A 144 -1.89 -6.58 -2.59
N SER A 145 -0.84 -7.39 -2.46
CA SER A 145 -0.96 -8.83 -2.64
C SER A 145 -1.96 -9.39 -1.62
N ALA A 146 -2.99 -10.10 -2.11
CA ALA A 146 -3.98 -10.78 -1.28
C ALA A 146 -3.31 -11.78 -0.34
N TYR A 147 -2.23 -12.43 -0.78
CA TYR A 147 -1.46 -13.35 0.06
C TYR A 147 -0.68 -12.63 1.16
N LYS A 148 -0.10 -11.46 0.87
CA LYS A 148 0.56 -10.62 1.88
C LYS A 148 -0.46 -10.17 2.94
N LEU A 149 -1.63 -9.73 2.50
CA LEU A 149 -2.72 -9.33 3.40
C LEU A 149 -3.26 -10.51 4.22
N ALA A 150 -3.34 -11.71 3.65
CA ALA A 150 -3.73 -12.91 4.36
C ALA A 150 -2.73 -13.27 5.47
N LYS A 151 -1.43 -13.20 5.18
CA LYS A 151 -0.38 -13.37 6.21
C LYS A 151 -0.47 -12.32 7.30
N ALA A 152 -0.67 -11.05 6.94
CA ALA A 152 -0.83 -9.98 7.91
C ALA A 152 -2.03 -10.24 8.83
N CYS A 153 -3.18 -10.66 8.27
CA CYS A 153 -4.37 -11.02 9.06
C CYS A 153 -4.11 -12.21 10.00
N ALA A 154 -3.39 -13.24 9.55
CA ALA A 154 -3.02 -14.37 10.40
C ALA A 154 -2.12 -13.92 11.56
N ILE A 155 -1.08 -13.12 11.28
CA ILE A 155 -0.17 -12.56 12.29
C ILE A 155 -0.94 -11.71 13.30
N MET A 156 -1.87 -10.85 12.85
CA MET A 156 -2.73 -10.05 13.74
C MET A 156 -3.55 -10.96 14.68
N ILE A 157 -4.16 -12.02 14.15
CA ILE A 157 -4.97 -12.97 14.93
C ILE A 157 -4.11 -13.73 15.94
N ASP A 158 -2.97 -14.28 15.51
CA ASP A 158 -2.10 -15.10 16.36
C ASP A 158 -1.50 -14.30 17.53
N ASN A 159 -1.33 -12.97 17.35
CA ASN A 159 -0.75 -12.08 18.35
C ASN A 159 -1.77 -11.18 19.05
N ASN A 160 -3.06 -11.31 18.74
CA ASN A 160 -4.12 -10.41 19.22
C ASN A 160 -3.80 -8.91 19.00
N ASP A 161 -3.15 -8.60 17.88
CA ASP A 161 -2.71 -7.25 17.54
C ASP A 161 -3.60 -6.64 16.45
N PHE A 162 -4.61 -5.90 16.90
CA PHE A 162 -5.62 -5.26 16.04
C PHE A 162 -5.60 -3.73 16.14
N SER A 163 -4.57 -3.17 16.76
CA SER A 163 -4.52 -1.74 17.08
C SER A 163 -3.21 -1.07 16.69
N SER A 164 -2.19 -1.81 16.26
CA SER A 164 -0.88 -1.26 15.90
C SER A 164 -0.79 -0.77 14.45
N VAL A 165 -1.63 -1.25 13.53
CA VAL A 165 -1.49 -0.96 12.10
C VAL A 165 -2.79 -0.44 11.49
N GLY A 166 -2.69 0.62 10.69
CA GLY A 166 -3.69 1.05 9.73
C GLY A 166 -3.19 0.81 8.29
N ILE A 167 -4.10 0.56 7.36
CA ILE A 167 -3.79 0.52 5.92
C ILE A 167 -4.78 1.42 5.19
N HIS A 168 -4.27 2.52 4.66
CA HIS A 168 -5.03 3.59 4.06
C HIS A 168 -4.56 3.86 2.64
N TYR A 169 -5.52 4.26 1.81
CA TYR A 169 -5.26 4.62 0.43
C TYR A 169 -5.71 6.05 0.18
N ILE A 170 -4.88 6.79 -0.55
CA ILE A 170 -5.23 8.09 -1.11
C ILE A 170 -5.23 7.96 -2.62
N GLU A 171 -6.32 8.31 -3.29
CA GLU A 171 -6.36 8.38 -4.75
C GLU A 171 -6.44 9.83 -5.19
N VAL A 172 -5.58 10.21 -6.13
CA VAL A 172 -5.60 11.52 -6.79
C VAL A 172 -6.05 11.33 -8.23
N GLU A 173 -7.23 11.85 -8.55
CA GLU A 173 -7.73 11.92 -9.92
C GLU A 173 -7.26 13.22 -10.56
N TRP A 174 -6.61 13.12 -11.72
CA TRP A 174 -5.99 14.27 -12.36
C TRP A 174 -6.22 14.31 -13.88
N LYS A 175 -6.09 15.52 -14.43
CA LYS A 175 -6.06 15.79 -15.87
C LYS A 175 -4.85 16.63 -16.22
N GLU A 176 -4.35 16.42 -17.43
CA GLU A 176 -3.33 17.30 -18.00
C GLU A 176 -4.00 18.56 -18.55
N GLU A 177 -3.55 19.73 -18.09
CA GLU A 177 -4.05 21.04 -18.50
C GLU A 177 -2.85 22.00 -18.62
N ASN A 178 -2.70 22.66 -19.77
CA ASN A 178 -1.65 23.70 -19.98
C ASN A 178 -0.23 23.27 -19.59
N GLY A 179 0.14 22.00 -19.83
CA GLY A 179 1.48 21.48 -19.55
C GLY A 179 1.77 21.18 -18.07
N VAL A 180 0.74 21.15 -17.22
CA VAL A 180 0.79 20.66 -15.83
C VAL A 180 -0.25 19.56 -15.63
N LEU A 181 -0.11 18.78 -14.56
CA LEU A 181 -1.16 17.88 -14.11
C LEU A 181 -1.94 18.55 -12.97
N ARG A 182 -3.25 18.71 -13.13
CA ARG A 182 -4.16 19.28 -12.13
C ARG A 182 -4.93 18.17 -11.44
N CYS A 183 -4.98 18.18 -10.11
CA CYS A 183 -5.88 17.32 -9.33
C CYS A 183 -7.31 17.85 -9.47
N ASN A 184 -8.19 17.02 -10.01
CA ASN A 184 -9.61 17.32 -10.19
C ASN A 184 -10.45 16.80 -9.03
N ASP A 185 -10.09 15.62 -8.50
CA ASP A 185 -10.72 15.04 -7.33
C ASP A 185 -9.67 14.23 -6.54
N ALA A 186 -9.98 13.97 -5.28
CA ALA A 186 -9.16 13.11 -4.44
C ALA A 186 -10.02 12.33 -3.45
N HIS A 187 -9.56 11.14 -3.07
CA HIS A 187 -10.30 10.24 -2.21
C HIS A 187 -9.39 9.61 -1.16
N TRP A 188 -9.94 9.39 0.03
CA TRP A 188 -9.29 8.62 1.08
C TRP A 188 -10.18 7.45 1.50
N LYS A 189 -9.56 6.29 1.75
CA LYS A 189 -10.24 5.10 2.27
C LYS A 189 -9.35 4.31 3.23
N ASN A 190 -10.00 3.63 4.17
CA ASN A 190 -9.40 2.65 5.07
C ASN A 190 -9.71 1.23 4.56
N LEU A 191 -8.69 0.39 4.38
CA LEU A 191 -8.86 -0.99 3.95
C LEU A 191 -9.73 -1.80 4.92
N PHE A 192 -9.55 -1.60 6.22
CA PHE A 192 -10.26 -2.33 7.27
C PHE A 192 -11.73 -1.89 7.44
N MET A 193 -12.18 -0.91 6.67
CA MET A 193 -13.59 -0.53 6.57
C MET A 193 -14.27 -1.05 5.29
N ALA A 194 -13.51 -1.65 4.37
CA ALA A 194 -14.07 -2.30 3.19
C ALA A 194 -14.76 -3.62 3.56
N VAL A 195 -15.81 -3.98 2.86
CA VAL A 195 -16.43 -5.31 2.99
C VAL A 195 -15.48 -6.35 2.36
N PRO A 196 -14.92 -7.30 3.12
CA PRO A 196 -13.90 -8.22 2.61
C PRO A 196 -14.33 -9.04 1.39
N GLU A 197 -15.61 -9.39 1.31
CA GLU A 197 -16.21 -10.16 0.20
C GLU A 197 -16.17 -9.40 -1.13
N ASN A 198 -16.10 -8.07 -1.11
CA ASN A 198 -16.06 -7.24 -2.31
C ASN A 198 -14.63 -7.05 -2.85
N LEU A 199 -13.61 -7.49 -2.11
CA LEU A 199 -12.21 -7.33 -2.53
C LEU A 199 -11.87 -8.33 -3.64
N TYR A 200 -11.87 -7.86 -4.87
CA TYR A 200 -11.50 -8.65 -6.03
C TYR A 200 -10.01 -9.02 -6.00
N ILE A 201 -9.71 -10.32 -6.07
CA ILE A 201 -8.36 -10.87 -6.12
C ILE A 201 -8.03 -11.29 -7.56
N ASN A 202 -7.11 -10.58 -8.20
CA ASN A 202 -6.56 -10.98 -9.48
C ASN A 202 -5.42 -11.97 -9.30
N TRP A 203 -5.77 -13.26 -9.26
CA TRP A 203 -4.80 -14.35 -9.11
C TRP A 203 -3.73 -14.40 -10.20
N ALA A 204 -4.01 -13.92 -11.41
CA ALA A 204 -3.04 -13.92 -12.52
C ALA A 204 -2.08 -12.73 -12.44
N ALA A 205 -2.54 -11.58 -11.93
CA ALA A 205 -1.72 -10.39 -11.73
C ALA A 205 -1.04 -10.42 -10.36
N ALA A 206 -0.13 -11.38 -10.14
CA ALA A 206 0.64 -11.52 -8.88
C ALA A 206 -0.23 -11.59 -7.60
N MET A 207 -1.44 -12.17 -7.71
CA MET A 207 -2.41 -12.28 -6.61
C MET A 207 -2.78 -10.93 -5.99
N GLN A 208 -2.80 -9.86 -6.77
CA GLN A 208 -3.09 -8.52 -6.30
C GLN A 208 -4.58 -8.33 -6.06
N ILE A 209 -4.92 -7.68 -4.94
CA ILE A 209 -6.23 -7.05 -4.79
C ILE A 209 -6.26 -5.83 -5.71
N GLN A 210 -7.36 -5.63 -6.42
CA GLN A 210 -7.52 -4.51 -7.36
C GLN A 210 -8.84 -3.78 -7.13
N PHE A 211 -8.78 -2.47 -6.92
CA PHE A 211 -9.94 -1.58 -6.84
C PHE A 211 -9.50 -0.14 -7.13
N HIS A 212 -10.43 0.70 -7.59
CA HIS A 212 -10.27 2.16 -7.51
C HIS A 212 -10.61 2.60 -6.09
N VAL A 213 -9.79 3.48 -5.49
CA VAL A 213 -9.98 3.91 -4.11
C VAL A 213 -11.28 4.71 -4.00
N SER A 214 -11.61 5.54 -5.00
CA SER A 214 -12.91 6.22 -5.13
C SER A 214 -14.11 5.27 -4.94
N GLU A 215 -14.00 4.05 -5.44
CA GLU A 215 -15.06 3.04 -5.49
C GLU A 215 -15.06 2.07 -4.29
N LEU A 216 -14.01 2.08 -3.46
CA LEU A 216 -13.92 1.18 -2.31
C LEU A 216 -15.01 1.50 -1.28
N ASP A 217 -15.82 0.50 -0.93
CA ASP A 217 -16.85 0.65 0.08
C ASP A 217 -16.21 0.83 1.48
N GLN A 218 -16.92 1.51 2.38
CA GLN A 218 -16.47 1.80 3.75
C GLN A 218 -17.54 1.41 4.77
N LYS A 219 -18.25 0.30 4.49
CA LYS A 219 -19.46 -0.10 5.22
C LYS A 219 -19.17 -1.11 6.34
N PHE A 220 -17.97 -1.68 6.39
CA PHE A 220 -17.61 -2.62 7.43
C PHE A 220 -17.33 -1.90 8.76
N ASN A 221 -18.01 -2.30 9.82
CA ASN A 221 -17.97 -1.63 11.12
C ASN A 221 -17.82 -2.58 12.32
N GLN A 222 -17.42 -3.83 12.09
CA GLN A 222 -17.40 -4.87 13.13
C GLN A 222 -16.00 -5.11 13.76
N GLY A 223 -15.07 -4.18 13.55
CA GLY A 223 -13.71 -4.22 14.11
C GLY A 223 -12.70 -5.02 13.27
N ILE A 224 -11.41 -4.73 13.44
CA ILE A 224 -10.32 -5.30 12.65
C ILE A 224 -10.22 -6.81 12.85
N GLU A 225 -10.43 -7.34 14.06
CA GLU A 225 -10.41 -8.78 14.29
C GLU A 225 -11.42 -9.52 13.39
N LYS A 226 -12.68 -9.07 13.39
CA LYS A 226 -13.72 -9.70 12.58
C LYS A 226 -13.44 -9.51 11.09
N TRP A 227 -12.95 -8.34 10.69
CA TRP A 227 -12.51 -8.06 9.33
C TRP A 227 -11.44 -9.06 8.87
N SER A 228 -10.39 -9.29 9.68
CA SER A 228 -9.29 -10.21 9.38
C SER A 228 -9.79 -11.65 9.19
N ARG A 229 -10.69 -12.11 10.06
CA ARG A 229 -11.27 -13.46 9.96
C ARG A 229 -12.14 -13.60 8.71
N GLU A 230 -12.94 -12.59 8.37
CA GLU A 230 -13.77 -12.61 7.16
C GLU A 230 -12.92 -12.56 5.90
N PHE A 231 -11.91 -11.68 5.84
CA PHE A 231 -10.96 -11.64 4.72
C PHE A 231 -10.28 -13.00 4.50
N LEU A 232 -9.82 -13.67 5.56
CA LEU A 232 -9.22 -15.00 5.46
C LEU A 232 -10.19 -16.05 4.90
N ARG A 233 -11.47 -16.03 5.30
CA ARG A 233 -12.50 -16.92 4.72
C ARG A 233 -12.68 -16.66 3.23
N CYS A 234 -12.78 -15.40 2.82
CA CYS A 234 -12.87 -15.00 1.42
C CYS A 234 -11.63 -15.44 0.62
N PHE A 235 -10.44 -15.23 1.19
CA PHE A 235 -9.17 -15.61 0.57
C PHE A 235 -9.07 -17.11 0.32
N VAL A 236 -9.36 -17.94 1.34
CA VAL A 236 -9.34 -19.41 1.22
C VAL A 236 -10.34 -19.89 0.16
N SER A 237 -11.60 -19.43 0.22
CA SER A 237 -12.62 -19.82 -0.76
C SER A 237 -12.25 -19.40 -2.19
N SER A 238 -11.66 -18.21 -2.35
CA SER A 238 -11.19 -17.71 -3.65
C SER A 238 -10.02 -18.54 -4.19
N ALA A 239 -9.10 -18.97 -3.32
CA ALA A 239 -7.96 -19.81 -3.67
C ALA A 239 -8.41 -21.19 -4.17
N GLU A 240 -9.34 -21.84 -3.46
CA GLU A 240 -9.92 -23.13 -3.87
C GLU A 240 -10.57 -23.05 -5.25
N LYS A 241 -11.39 -22.02 -5.48
CA LYS A 241 -12.01 -21.75 -6.78
C LYS A 241 -10.96 -21.50 -7.86
N ARG A 242 -9.87 -20.80 -7.54
CA ARG A 242 -8.77 -20.55 -8.49
C ARG A 242 -8.06 -21.83 -8.89
N CYS A 243 -7.78 -22.74 -7.95
CA CYS A 243 -7.17 -24.04 -8.26
C CYS A 243 -8.00 -24.82 -9.28
N GLN A 244 -9.31 -24.91 -9.08
CA GLN A 244 -10.22 -25.55 -10.02
C GLN A 244 -10.19 -24.86 -11.40
N LYS A 245 -10.29 -23.52 -11.42
CA LYS A 245 -10.23 -22.74 -12.66
C LYS A 245 -8.92 -22.94 -13.41
N MET A 246 -7.79 -23.08 -12.71
CA MET A 246 -6.50 -23.34 -13.33
C MET A 246 -6.49 -24.69 -14.06
N TYR A 247 -7.02 -25.74 -13.44
CA TYR A 247 -7.15 -27.04 -14.10
C TYR A 247 -8.04 -26.96 -15.34
N ASP A 248 -9.25 -26.40 -15.19
CA ASP A 248 -10.23 -26.36 -16.28
C ASP A 248 -9.79 -25.49 -17.47
N THR A 249 -9.04 -24.41 -17.20
CA THR A 249 -8.61 -23.45 -18.24
C THR A 249 -7.28 -23.85 -18.88
N TYR A 250 -6.31 -24.30 -18.08
CA TYR A 250 -4.91 -24.42 -18.53
C TYR A 250 -4.39 -25.86 -18.56
N VAL A 251 -5.11 -26.83 -17.99
CA VAL A 251 -4.71 -28.24 -18.05
C VAL A 251 -5.64 -29.01 -18.97
N LYS A 252 -6.92 -29.07 -18.64
CA LYS A 252 -7.93 -29.89 -19.34
C LYS A 252 -7.95 -29.70 -20.87
N PRO A 253 -7.91 -28.47 -21.44
CA PRO A 253 -7.97 -28.29 -22.89
C PRO A 253 -6.74 -28.79 -23.64
N PHE A 254 -5.60 -28.88 -22.96
CA PHE A 254 -4.30 -29.20 -23.56
C PHE A 254 -3.88 -30.66 -23.36
N LYS A 255 -4.56 -31.42 -22.48
CA LYS A 255 -4.28 -32.84 -22.23
C LYS A 255 -4.26 -33.70 -23.50
N LYS A 256 -5.21 -33.48 -24.41
CA LYS A 256 -5.32 -34.20 -25.70
C LYS A 256 -4.11 -34.07 -26.64
N TYR A 257 -3.15 -33.18 -26.34
CA TYR A 257 -1.94 -33.00 -27.12
C TYR A 257 -0.70 -33.62 -26.47
N VAL A 258 -0.84 -34.16 -25.25
CA VAL A 258 0.25 -34.78 -24.47
C VAL A 258 -0.07 -36.20 -23.98
N GLU A 259 -1.35 -36.59 -24.03
CA GLU A 259 -1.87 -37.96 -23.89
C GLU A 259 -2.26 -38.49 -25.28
#